data_AF-A0A1G7PHU2-F1
#
_entry.id   AF-A0A1G7PHU2-F1
#
_cell.length_a   1.000
_cell.length_b   1.000
_cell.length_c   1.000
_cell.angle_alpha   90.00
_cell.angle_beta   90.00
_cell.angle_gamma   90.00
#
_symmetry.space_group_name_H-M   'P 1'
#
loop_
_entity.id
_entity.type
_entity.pdbx_description
1 polymer ?
#
loop_
_entity_poly.entity_id
_entity_poly.type
_entity_poly.pdbx_seq_one_letter_code
_entity_poly.pdbx_strand_id
1 'polypeptide(L)'
;MYPCNYQPWHYPSHYPQGSMNRCYSWNPYDYSWNNHQWPFSRSNMVLKDYGGQPFVVDIEQAAEQNKTYRTALWTGEHLQVTLMSIPVGGDIGLEMHPTTDQFIRIEEGQGLVKMGDSKEKLDFEQHVDGNYAIMIPAGTWHNVINIGYRPLKLYSIYGPPKHPFGTVHPTKASAMAAEGSHD
;
A
#
# COMPACT_ATOMS: atom_id res chain seq x y z
N MET A 1 2.81 -39.53 2.95
CA MET A 1 2.35 -38.11 3.03
C MET A 1 1.90 -37.87 4.46
N TYR A 2 2.69 -37.14 5.22
CA TYR A 2 2.37 -36.76 6.60
C TYR A 2 1.54 -35.47 6.58
N PRO A 3 0.41 -35.37 7.31
CA PRO A 3 -0.28 -34.10 7.48
C PRO A 3 0.29 -33.31 8.67
N CYS A 4 0.42 -32.01 8.44
CA CYS A 4 0.94 -31.00 9.35
C CYS A 4 -0.08 -30.70 10.47
N ASN A 5 0.38 -30.76 11.73
CA ASN A 5 -0.36 -30.29 12.89
C ASN A 5 -0.14 -28.78 13.07
N TYR A 6 -1.22 -28.00 13.08
CA TYR A 6 -1.23 -26.63 13.57
C TYR A 6 -1.81 -26.63 14.98
N GLN A 7 -1.03 -26.27 15.98
CA GLN A 7 -1.52 -25.99 17.34
C GLN A 7 -1.62 -24.49 17.54
N PRO A 8 -2.79 -23.93 17.89
CA PRO A 8 -2.89 -22.57 18.40
C PRO A 8 -2.79 -22.55 19.93
N TRP A 9 -1.99 -21.62 20.43
CA TRP A 9 -1.82 -21.30 21.84
C TRP A 9 -3.09 -20.71 22.45
N HIS A 10 -3.45 -21.20 23.65
CA HIS A 10 -4.60 -20.75 24.43
C HIS A 10 -4.26 -19.56 25.35
N TYR A 11 -5.11 -18.54 25.37
CA TYR A 11 -5.33 -17.69 26.54
C TYR A 11 -6.73 -17.96 27.11
N PRO A 12 -6.93 -18.05 28.44
CA PRO A 12 -8.19 -18.47 29.03
C PRO A 12 -9.02 -17.27 29.52
N SER A 13 -10.30 -17.24 29.18
CA SER A 13 -11.30 -16.59 30.03
C SER A 13 -12.54 -17.49 30.13
N HIS A 14 -12.88 -17.80 31.36
CA HIS A 14 -13.89 -18.75 31.77
C HIS A 14 -15.30 -18.16 31.62
N TYR A 15 -16.20 -18.87 30.93
CA TYR A 15 -17.64 -18.92 31.25
C TYR A 15 -18.20 -20.32 30.92
N PRO A 16 -19.24 -20.79 31.65
CA PRO A 16 -19.47 -22.21 31.87
C PRO A 16 -20.34 -22.90 30.80
N GLN A 17 -19.96 -24.16 30.57
CA GLN A 17 -20.69 -25.34 30.08
C GLN A 17 -22.08 -25.14 29.43
N GLY A 18 -22.14 -25.49 28.14
CA GLY A 18 -23.36 -25.82 27.41
C GLY A 18 -23.05 -26.60 26.11
N SER A 19 -22.92 -27.92 26.26
CA SER A 19 -23.01 -29.00 25.24
C SER A 19 -22.92 -28.69 23.72
N MET A 20 -21.79 -29.09 23.14
CA MET A 20 -21.61 -29.93 21.92
C MET A 20 -22.35 -29.59 20.60
N ASN A 21 -21.53 -29.11 19.65
CA ASN A 21 -21.32 -29.62 18.28
C ASN A 21 -22.54 -29.84 17.34
N ARG A 22 -22.69 -28.92 16.38
CA ARG A 22 -23.05 -29.29 15.00
C ARG A 22 -22.19 -28.50 14.01
N CYS A 23 -21.20 -29.19 13.46
CA CYS A 23 -20.37 -28.73 12.36
C CYS A 23 -21.25 -28.58 11.12
N TYR A 24 -21.50 -27.35 10.66
CA TYR A 24 -22.13 -27.13 9.36
C TYR A 24 -21.05 -27.19 8.27
N SER A 25 -21.23 -28.19 7.40
CA SER A 25 -20.61 -28.32 6.09
C SER A 25 -20.80 -27.02 5.30
N TRP A 26 -19.69 -26.36 4.93
CA TRP A 26 -19.69 -25.24 4.00
C TRP A 26 -19.62 -25.78 2.57
N ASN A 27 -20.71 -25.61 1.83
CA ASN A 27 -20.82 -25.92 0.41
C ASN A 27 -20.51 -24.63 -0.40
N PRO A 28 -19.50 -24.60 -1.30
CA PRO A 28 -18.99 -23.35 -1.87
C PRO A 28 -19.77 -22.83 -3.09
N TYR A 29 -20.98 -23.30 -3.37
CA TYR A 29 -21.72 -22.99 -4.60
C TYR A 29 -23.06 -22.28 -4.40
N ASP A 30 -23.35 -21.72 -3.24
CA ASP A 30 -24.59 -20.99 -3.01
C ASP A 30 -24.32 -19.57 -2.49
N TYR A 31 -23.97 -18.67 -3.40
CA TYR A 31 -24.12 -17.23 -3.18
C TYR A 31 -25.19 -16.70 -4.13
N SER A 32 -26.44 -16.94 -3.74
CA SER A 32 -27.59 -16.11 -4.10
C SER A 32 -27.27 -14.65 -3.77
N TRP A 33 -27.13 -13.85 -4.83
CA TRP A 33 -27.05 -12.38 -4.79
C TRP A 33 -28.34 -11.79 -4.22
N ASN A 34 -28.40 -11.64 -2.89
CA ASN A 34 -29.45 -10.86 -2.24
C ASN A 34 -28.86 -9.93 -1.19
N ASN A 35 -28.54 -8.72 -1.66
CA ASN A 35 -28.95 -7.46 -1.05
C ASN A 35 -28.71 -7.32 0.47
N HIS A 36 -27.44 -7.37 0.87
CA HIS A 36 -27.01 -6.80 2.15
C HIS A 36 -26.11 -5.60 1.85
N GLN A 37 -26.74 -4.43 1.72
CA GLN A 37 -26.03 -3.15 1.86
C GLN A 37 -25.39 -3.13 3.24
N TRP A 38 -24.10 -3.48 3.31
CA TRP A 38 -23.28 -3.22 4.49
C TRP A 38 -23.19 -1.70 4.65
N PRO A 39 -23.42 -1.14 5.86
CA PRO A 39 -23.53 0.29 6.07
C PRO A 39 -22.14 0.91 6.21
N PHE A 40 -21.26 0.71 5.21
CA PHE A 40 -20.08 1.54 5.08
C PHE A 40 -20.51 2.84 4.41
N SER A 41 -21.06 3.75 5.21
CA SER A 41 -21.01 5.16 4.85
C SER A 41 -19.55 5.47 4.49
N ARG A 42 -19.29 5.93 3.26
CA ARG A 42 -17.96 6.40 2.83
C ARG A 42 -17.62 7.71 3.54
N SER A 43 -17.56 7.69 4.87
CA SER A 43 -17.05 8.80 5.66
C SER A 43 -15.55 8.91 5.41
N ASN A 44 -15.07 10.12 5.14
CA ASN A 44 -13.64 10.39 4.99
C ASN A 44 -12.86 9.88 6.20
N MET A 45 -11.82 9.08 5.97
CA MET A 45 -10.96 8.59 7.04
C MET A 45 -9.97 9.67 7.49
N VAL A 46 -9.44 9.58 8.71
CA VAL A 46 -8.36 10.47 9.16
C VAL A 46 -7.03 9.92 8.62
N LEU A 47 -6.42 10.62 7.66
CA LEU A 47 -5.11 10.25 7.13
C LEU A 47 -4.00 10.71 8.08
N LYS A 48 -3.34 9.75 8.73
CA LYS A 48 -2.15 9.93 9.57
C LYS A 48 -1.38 8.62 9.62
N ASP A 49 -0.16 8.66 10.16
CA ASP A 49 0.60 7.43 10.42
C ASP A 49 0.06 6.73 11.68
N TYR A 50 -0.44 5.51 11.51
CA TYR A 50 -0.98 4.67 12.58
C TYR A 50 0.10 3.86 13.31
N GLY A 51 1.35 3.89 12.84
CA GLY A 51 2.50 3.20 13.42
C GLY A 51 2.37 1.69 13.37
N GLY A 52 3.30 0.96 13.99
CA GLY A 52 3.36 -0.51 13.97
C GLY A 52 2.20 -1.27 14.67
N GLN A 53 1.06 -0.63 14.92
CA GLN A 53 -0.10 -1.21 15.58
C GLN A 53 -0.95 -2.06 14.63
N PRO A 54 -1.71 -3.06 15.12
CA PRO A 54 -2.71 -3.75 14.30
C PRO A 54 -3.69 -2.76 13.66
N PHE A 55 -3.81 -2.81 12.33
CA PHE A 55 -4.55 -1.81 11.57
C PHE A 55 -5.25 -2.43 10.37
N VAL A 56 -6.52 -2.08 10.17
CA VAL A 56 -7.35 -2.47 9.03
C VAL A 56 -7.87 -1.18 8.40
N VAL A 57 -7.75 -1.07 7.09
CA VAL A 57 -8.10 0.13 6.32
C VAL A 57 -8.67 -0.25 4.97
N ASP A 58 -9.66 0.52 4.52
CA ASP A 58 -10.02 0.58 3.11
C ASP A 58 -8.92 1.38 2.37
N ILE A 59 -7.94 0.66 1.83
CA ILE A 59 -6.74 1.28 1.26
C ILE A 59 -7.04 2.03 -0.05
N GLU A 60 -8.02 1.55 -0.83
CA GLU A 60 -8.53 2.21 -2.04
C GLU A 60 -9.06 3.60 -1.66
N GLN A 61 -9.99 3.65 -0.69
CA GLN A 61 -10.54 4.92 -0.20
C GLN A 61 -9.45 5.84 0.36
N ALA A 62 -8.50 5.30 1.13
CA ALA A 62 -7.42 6.08 1.72
C ALA A 62 -6.54 6.73 0.64
N ALA A 63 -6.15 5.97 -0.38
CA ALA A 63 -5.34 6.44 -1.50
C ALA A 63 -6.08 7.48 -2.35
N GLU A 64 -7.35 7.25 -2.68
CA GLU A 64 -8.18 8.20 -3.43
C GLU A 64 -8.37 9.52 -2.67
N GLN A 65 -8.61 9.44 -1.36
CA GLN A 65 -8.80 10.61 -0.49
C GLN A 65 -7.52 11.44 -0.33
N ASN A 66 -6.35 10.81 -0.36
CA ASN A 66 -5.08 11.49 -0.16
C ASN A 66 -4.84 12.55 -1.26
N LYS A 67 -4.53 13.78 -0.84
CA LYS A 67 -4.24 14.91 -1.75
C LYS A 67 -2.79 15.38 -1.71
N THR A 68 -2.00 14.85 -0.77
CA THR A 68 -0.60 15.24 -0.62
C THR A 68 0.26 14.45 -1.61
N TYR A 69 1.46 14.97 -1.87
CA TYR A 69 2.45 14.21 -2.62
C TYR A 69 2.84 12.91 -1.91
N ARG A 70 3.02 12.93 -0.59
CA ARG A 70 3.28 11.74 0.24
C ARG A 70 2.65 11.90 1.62
N THR A 71 1.95 10.87 2.09
CA THR A 71 1.50 10.74 3.49
C THR A 71 1.86 9.35 3.99
N ALA A 72 2.64 9.24 5.04
CA ALA A 72 2.83 7.96 5.74
C ALA A 72 1.49 7.57 6.40
N LEU A 73 1.01 6.36 6.08
CA LEU A 73 -0.21 5.81 6.65
C LEU A 73 0.09 4.81 7.76
N TRP A 74 1.17 4.04 7.62
CA TRP A 74 1.54 3.04 8.62
C TRP A 74 3.05 2.80 8.56
N THR A 75 3.76 3.01 9.66
CA THR A 75 5.19 2.73 9.78
C THR A 75 5.45 1.75 10.92
N GLY A 76 5.82 0.52 10.58
CA GLY A 76 6.27 -0.50 11.53
C GLY A 76 7.77 -0.71 11.47
N GLU A 77 8.24 -1.81 12.07
CA GLU A 77 9.67 -2.12 12.13
C GLU A 77 10.24 -2.64 10.80
N HIS A 78 9.44 -3.37 10.03
CA HIS A 78 9.91 -4.07 8.82
C HIS A 78 9.26 -3.58 7.53
N LEU A 79 8.23 -2.72 7.64
CA LEU A 79 7.41 -2.31 6.53
C LEU A 79 6.89 -0.88 6.77
N GLN A 80 6.77 -0.10 5.71
CA GLN A 80 6.09 1.18 5.72
C GLN A 80 5.10 1.29 4.55
N VAL A 81 3.92 1.82 4.82
CA VAL A 81 2.88 2.15 3.83
C VAL A 81 2.77 3.66 3.71
N THR A 82 2.89 4.18 2.49
CA THR A 82 2.63 5.58 2.16
C THR A 82 1.56 5.72 1.09
N LEU A 83 0.84 6.84 1.11
CA LEU A 83 -0.13 7.24 0.10
C LEU A 83 0.47 8.38 -0.71
N MET A 84 0.24 8.39 -2.02
CA MET A 84 0.73 9.46 -2.89
C MET A 84 -0.34 9.90 -3.88
N SER A 85 -0.32 11.19 -4.21
CA SER A 85 -1.13 11.79 -5.25
C SER A 85 -0.23 12.58 -6.18
N ILE A 86 0.10 12.01 -7.34
CA ILE A 86 1.00 12.64 -8.31
C ILE A 86 0.19 13.50 -9.28
N PRO A 87 0.46 14.82 -9.38
CA PRO A 87 -0.29 15.70 -10.28
C PRO A 87 -0.09 15.30 -11.75
N VAL A 88 -0.99 15.75 -12.62
CA VAL A 88 -0.88 15.54 -14.07
C VAL A 88 0.45 16.06 -14.60
N GLY A 89 1.15 15.23 -15.38
CA GLY A 89 2.49 15.55 -15.90
C GLY A 89 3.61 15.54 -14.86
N GLY A 90 3.29 15.29 -13.58
CA GLY A 90 4.27 15.08 -12.52
C GLY A 90 4.76 13.64 -12.45
N ASP A 91 5.75 13.41 -11.62
CA ASP A 91 6.38 12.11 -11.40
C ASP A 91 6.85 11.97 -9.94
N ILE A 92 7.12 10.72 -9.54
CA ILE A 92 7.73 10.43 -8.22
C ILE A 92 9.17 10.98 -8.17
N GLY A 93 9.86 11.06 -9.31
CA GLY A 93 11.27 11.39 -9.36
C GLY A 93 12.13 10.14 -9.45
N LEU A 94 13.29 10.30 -10.09
CA LEU A 94 14.23 9.21 -10.29
C LEU A 94 14.96 8.92 -8.98
N GLU A 95 14.72 7.74 -8.43
CA GLU A 95 15.29 7.29 -7.16
C GLU A 95 15.84 5.86 -7.28
N MET A 96 16.64 5.46 -6.29
CA MET A 96 17.11 4.10 -6.08
C MET A 96 17.23 3.86 -4.58
N HIS A 97 16.83 2.67 -4.12
CA HIS A 97 16.97 2.28 -2.73
C HIS A 97 17.90 1.07 -2.63
N PRO A 98 19.09 1.19 -2.03
CA PRO A 98 20.10 0.13 -2.10
C PRO A 98 19.74 -1.14 -1.31
N THR A 99 18.88 -1.01 -0.31
CA THR A 99 18.57 -2.07 0.67
C THR A 99 17.08 -2.31 0.88
N THR A 100 16.23 -1.57 0.17
CA THR A 100 14.79 -1.57 0.39
C THR A 100 14.08 -1.93 -0.90
N ASP A 101 13.34 -3.03 -0.86
CA ASP A 101 12.38 -3.33 -1.91
C ASP A 101 11.17 -2.40 -1.78
N GLN A 102 10.60 -2.03 -2.91
CA GLN A 102 9.40 -1.22 -2.96
C GLN A 102 8.33 -1.89 -3.82
N PHE A 103 7.12 -1.90 -3.29
CA PHE A 103 5.91 -2.29 -4.00
C PHE A 103 5.02 -1.07 -4.17
N ILE A 104 4.53 -0.81 -5.38
CA ILE A 104 3.58 0.27 -5.65
C ILE A 104 2.32 -0.33 -6.24
N ARG A 105 1.15 0.11 -5.76
CA ARG A 105 -0.14 -0.19 -6.37
C ARG A 105 -0.79 1.09 -6.85
N ILE A 106 -1.21 1.10 -8.11
CA ILE A 106 -2.01 2.20 -8.66
C ILE A 106 -3.47 1.92 -8.33
N GLU A 107 -4.16 2.91 -7.76
CA GLU A 107 -5.60 2.87 -7.48
C GLU A 107 -6.39 3.66 -8.53
N GLU A 108 -5.89 4.83 -8.93
CA GLU A 108 -6.55 5.68 -9.92
C GLU A 108 -5.53 6.39 -10.82
N GLY A 109 -5.83 6.51 -12.11
CA GLY A 109 -5.01 7.27 -13.07
C GLY A 109 -4.22 6.38 -14.02
N GLN A 110 -3.30 7.00 -14.75
CA GLN A 110 -2.50 6.34 -15.79
C GLN A 110 -1.04 6.79 -15.64
N GLY A 111 -0.13 5.82 -15.60
CA GLY A 111 1.29 6.06 -15.39
C GLY A 111 2.17 5.44 -16.48
N LEU A 112 3.40 5.94 -16.57
CA LEU A 112 4.52 5.29 -17.24
C LEU A 112 5.57 4.97 -16.18
N VAL A 113 5.89 3.69 -16.04
CA VAL A 113 6.96 3.20 -15.19
C VAL A 113 8.22 3.11 -16.01
N LYS A 114 9.34 3.59 -15.47
CA LYS A 114 10.68 3.39 -16.03
C LYS A 114 11.59 2.77 -14.98
N MET A 115 12.31 1.71 -15.32
CA MET A 115 13.24 1.02 -14.40
C MET A 115 14.52 0.58 -15.12
N GLY A 116 15.61 0.45 -14.38
CA GLY A 116 16.85 -0.14 -14.89
C GLY A 116 18.01 -0.16 -13.89
N ASP A 117 19.15 -0.66 -14.33
CA ASP A 117 20.33 -0.88 -13.48
C ASP A 117 21.15 0.40 -13.23
N SER A 118 20.95 1.46 -14.01
CA SER A 118 21.63 2.76 -13.82
C SER A 118 20.71 3.94 -14.13
N LYS A 119 21.08 5.13 -13.63
CA LYS A 119 20.35 6.40 -13.89
C LYS A 119 20.21 6.69 -15.38
N GLU A 120 21.23 6.32 -16.17
CA GLU A 120 21.35 6.61 -17.60
C GLU A 120 20.67 5.54 -18.47
N LYS A 121 20.32 4.38 -17.89
CA LYS A 121 19.79 3.23 -18.61
C LYS A 121 18.55 2.67 -17.92
N LEU A 122 17.40 3.30 -18.17
CA LEU A 122 16.07 2.84 -17.76
C LEU A 122 15.39 2.09 -18.92
N ASP A 123 15.89 0.89 -19.23
CA ASP A 123 15.46 0.11 -20.41
C ASP A 123 14.15 -0.66 -20.22
N PHE A 124 13.66 -0.79 -18.99
CA PHE A 124 12.32 -1.29 -18.72
C PHE A 124 11.32 -0.12 -18.71
N GLU A 125 10.38 -0.13 -19.65
CA GLU A 125 9.27 0.85 -19.69
C GLU A 125 7.92 0.15 -19.80
N GLN A 126 6.95 0.56 -18.98
CA GLN A 126 5.61 -0.04 -18.99
C GLN A 126 4.52 0.98 -18.67
N HIS A 127 3.47 1.00 -19.49
CA HIS A 127 2.23 1.72 -19.18
C HIS A 127 1.44 0.97 -18.10
N VAL A 128 0.94 1.72 -17.12
CA VAL A 128 0.20 1.19 -15.96
C VAL A 128 -1.07 1.99 -15.68
N ASP A 129 -2.06 1.34 -15.09
CA ASP A 129 -3.33 1.91 -14.61
C ASP A 129 -3.77 1.24 -13.29
N GLY A 130 -5.00 1.48 -12.82
CA GLY A 130 -5.54 0.98 -11.54
C GLY A 130 -5.51 -0.55 -11.36
N ASN A 131 -5.26 -1.33 -12.40
CA ASN A 131 -5.12 -2.78 -12.29
C ASN A 131 -3.68 -3.26 -12.01
N TYR A 132 -2.70 -2.36 -12.01
CA TYR A 132 -1.28 -2.70 -11.99
C TYR A 132 -0.65 -2.54 -10.60
N ALA A 133 0.20 -3.51 -10.28
CA ALA A 133 1.20 -3.41 -9.23
C ALA A 133 2.59 -3.33 -9.87
N ILE A 134 3.52 -2.68 -9.18
CA ILE A 134 4.89 -2.46 -9.63
C ILE A 134 5.80 -2.98 -8.51
N MET A 135 6.66 -3.95 -8.84
CA MET A 135 7.66 -4.49 -7.94
C MET A 135 9.01 -3.89 -8.33
N ILE A 136 9.64 -3.21 -7.38
CA ILE A 136 10.91 -2.51 -7.55
C ILE A 136 11.91 -3.14 -6.57
N PRO A 137 12.82 -4.00 -7.06
CA PRO A 137 13.86 -4.58 -6.22
C PRO A 137 14.84 -3.52 -5.70
N ALA A 138 15.42 -3.79 -4.54
CA ALA A 138 16.53 -3.02 -4.01
C ALA A 138 17.67 -2.90 -5.05
N GLY A 139 18.23 -1.70 -5.19
CA GLY A 139 19.27 -1.39 -6.17
C GLY A 139 18.76 -0.98 -7.55
N THR A 140 17.46 -1.09 -7.83
CA THR A 140 16.90 -0.69 -9.13
C THR A 140 16.60 0.81 -9.19
N TRP A 141 17.14 1.49 -10.20
CA TRP A 141 16.74 2.86 -10.53
C TRP A 141 15.32 2.85 -11.09
N HIS A 142 14.46 3.73 -10.60
CA HIS A 142 13.06 3.73 -11.00
C HIS A 142 12.43 5.12 -10.97
N ASN A 143 11.40 5.31 -11.79
CA ASN A 143 10.51 6.45 -11.75
C ASN A 143 9.09 6.04 -12.19
N VAL A 144 8.07 6.72 -11.67
CA VAL A 144 6.68 6.60 -12.11
C VAL A 144 6.17 7.98 -12.47
N ILE A 145 5.77 8.14 -13.72
CA ILE A 145 5.37 9.41 -14.32
C ILE A 145 3.86 9.37 -14.58
N ASN A 146 3.12 10.37 -14.11
CA ASN A 146 1.70 10.51 -14.43
C ASN A 146 1.55 11.05 -15.86
N ILE A 147 1.08 10.18 -16.75
CA ILE A 147 0.82 10.50 -18.17
C ILE A 147 -0.68 10.65 -18.47
N GLY A 148 -1.54 10.52 -17.44
CA GLY A 148 -2.98 10.66 -17.56
C GLY A 148 -3.47 12.10 -17.47
N TYR A 149 -4.80 12.27 -17.52
CA TYR A 149 -5.47 13.58 -17.46
C TYR A 149 -5.99 13.95 -16.05
N ARG A 150 -5.70 13.12 -15.04
CA ARG A 150 -6.10 13.31 -13.63
C ARG A 150 -4.95 12.91 -12.70
N PRO A 151 -4.98 13.29 -11.41
CA PRO A 151 -3.96 12.85 -10.47
C PRO A 151 -3.84 11.32 -10.44
N LEU A 152 -2.60 10.81 -10.36
CA LEU A 152 -2.31 9.41 -10.17
C LEU A 152 -2.36 9.11 -8.67
N LYS A 153 -3.33 8.29 -8.26
CA LYS A 153 -3.50 7.82 -6.88
C LYS A 153 -2.85 6.47 -6.74
N LEU A 154 -2.00 6.35 -5.74
CA LEU A 154 -1.27 5.12 -5.47
C LEU A 154 -0.95 5.02 -3.98
N TYR A 155 -0.66 3.80 -3.55
CA TYR A 155 0.05 3.56 -2.31
C TYR A 155 1.36 2.82 -2.59
N SER A 156 2.34 3.07 -1.73
CA SER A 156 3.65 2.44 -1.77
C SER A 156 3.91 1.69 -0.48
N ILE A 157 4.52 0.52 -0.60
CA ILE A 157 4.98 -0.33 0.48
C ILE A 157 6.50 -0.45 0.38
N TYR A 158 7.21 -0.06 1.43
CA TYR A 158 8.66 -0.18 1.53
C TYR A 158 9.01 -1.27 2.54
N GLY A 159 9.97 -2.13 2.21
CA GLY A 159 10.53 -3.12 3.12
C GLY A 159 12.06 -3.16 3.06
N PRO A 160 12.80 -2.70 4.09
CA PRO A 160 12.35 -2.05 5.34
C PRO A 160 11.82 -0.60 5.12
N PRO A 161 11.27 0.06 6.17
CA PRO A 161 10.78 1.44 6.10
C PRO A 161 11.80 2.43 5.52
N LYS A 162 11.31 3.41 4.74
CA LYS A 162 12.17 4.41 4.06
C LYS A 162 12.12 5.79 4.71
N HIS A 163 10.94 6.25 5.10
CA HIS A 163 10.72 7.60 5.64
C HIS A 163 10.48 7.57 7.15
N PRO A 164 10.74 8.68 7.87
CA PRO A 164 10.36 8.80 9.28
C PRO A 164 8.87 8.54 9.55
N PHE A 165 8.56 8.09 10.77
CA PHE A 165 7.18 7.98 11.24
C PHE A 165 6.46 9.34 11.14
N GLY A 166 5.24 9.34 10.62
CA GLY A 166 4.42 10.56 10.51
C GLY A 166 4.81 11.49 9.36
N THR A 167 5.66 11.06 8.42
CA THR A 167 6.03 11.87 7.26
C THR A 167 4.80 12.32 6.45
N VAL A 168 4.69 13.63 6.23
CA VAL A 168 3.73 14.23 5.31
C VAL A 168 4.45 15.26 4.44
N HIS A 169 4.42 15.04 3.13
CA HIS A 169 4.93 15.97 2.13
C HIS A 169 3.74 16.47 1.30
N PRO A 170 3.23 17.70 1.54
CA PRO A 170 2.14 18.25 0.76
C PRO A 170 2.45 18.37 -0.73
N THR A 171 3.72 18.62 -1.08
CA THR A 171 4.18 18.83 -2.45
C THR A 171 5.44 18.02 -2.76
N LYS A 172 5.71 17.80 -4.05
CA LYS A 172 6.98 17.20 -4.48
C LYS A 172 8.18 18.02 -3.99
N ALA A 173 8.11 19.35 -4.07
CA ALA A 173 9.18 20.22 -3.58
C ALA A 173 9.49 20.00 -2.09
N SER A 174 8.45 19.84 -1.25
CA SER A 174 8.65 19.52 0.18
C SER A 174 9.30 18.15 0.39
N ALA A 175 8.99 17.16 -0.46
CA ALA A 175 9.64 15.86 -0.39
C ALA A 175 11.11 15.92 -0.80
N MET A 176 11.43 16.60 -1.90
CA MET A 176 12.81 16.76 -2.38
C MET A 176 13.68 17.50 -1.36
N ALA A 177 13.13 18.52 -0.70
CA ALA A 177 13.85 19.26 0.34
C ALA A 177 14.19 18.40 1.57
N ALA A 178 13.31 17.45 1.92
CA ALA A 178 13.55 16.51 3.02
C ALA A 178 14.61 15.45 2.65
N GLU A 179 14.51 14.83 1.47
CA GLU A 179 15.45 13.79 1.05
C GLU A 179 16.85 14.34 0.76
N GLY A 180 16.96 15.53 0.16
CA GLY A 180 18.25 16.19 -0.13
C GLY A 180 18.98 16.74 1.10
N SER A 181 18.39 16.62 2.29
CA SER A 181 19.03 16.98 3.57
C SER A 181 19.74 15.80 4.24
N HIS A 182 19.79 14.64 3.58
CA HIS A 182 20.36 13.39 4.08
C HIS A 182 21.63 12.91 3.35
N ASP A 183 22.24 13.77 2.51
CA ASP A 183 23.55 13.52 1.88
C ASP A 183 24.72 14.07 2.73
#